data_AF-A0A1F5SW58-F1
#
_entry.id   AF-A0A1F5SW58-F1
#
_cell.length_a   1.000
_cell.length_b   1.000
_cell.length_c   1.000
_cell.angle_alpha   90.00
_cell.angle_beta   90.00
_cell.angle_gamma   90.00
#
_symmetry.space_group_name_H-M   'P 1'
#
loop_
_entity.id
_entity.type
_entity.pdbx_description
1 polymer ?
#
loop_
_entity_poly.entity_id
_entity_poly.type
_entity_poly.pdbx_seq_one_letter_code
_entity_poly.pdbx_strand_id
1 'polypeptide(L)'
;MPTQFLVPQFIEVEDKIFAFITVRQFVIMISALLIGALEYKLLSFVFFVPIALVTFGLAASLAFVRINGRPVHFFLLNFFQTFKRPKIRIWNKESYVKKVQEIKDEKGGVVEIKPLKKSVSGSRLQDMALIINTGGVYKGEDDYYEDSDLFLEDKGKIDDKARIMDDLNQKKV
;
A
#
# COMPACT_ATOMS: atom_id res chain seq x y z
N MET A 1 -20.76 -18.14 11.25
CA MET A 1 -19.54 -17.67 11.92
C MET A 1 -18.82 -16.74 10.95
N PRO A 2 -18.36 -15.54 11.37
CA PRO A 2 -17.71 -14.62 10.45
C PRO A 2 -16.38 -15.23 9.97
N THR A 3 -16.21 -15.30 8.66
CA THR A 3 -15.00 -15.83 8.02
C THR A 3 -13.84 -14.86 8.25
N GLN A 4 -12.86 -15.31 9.02
CA GLN A 4 -11.64 -14.57 9.31
C GLN A 4 -10.74 -14.66 8.08
N PHE A 5 -10.47 -13.54 7.41
CA PHE A 5 -9.50 -13.50 6.33
C PHE A 5 -8.10 -13.59 6.91
N LEU A 6 -7.38 -14.68 6.61
CA LEU A 6 -5.98 -14.81 6.95
C LEU A 6 -5.19 -13.82 6.09
N VAL A 7 -4.69 -12.75 6.72
CA VAL A 7 -3.79 -11.82 6.05
C VAL A 7 -2.50 -12.57 5.72
N PRO A 8 -2.13 -12.71 4.44
CA PRO A 8 -0.90 -13.39 4.06
C PRO A 8 0.31 -12.63 4.62
N GLN A 9 1.09 -13.28 5.48
CA GLN A 9 2.26 -12.68 6.14
C GLN A 9 3.54 -12.68 5.27
N PHE A 10 3.48 -13.28 4.07
CA PHE A 10 4.65 -13.47 3.20
C PHE A 10 4.76 -12.46 2.04
N ILE A 11 4.18 -11.26 2.16
CA ILE A 11 4.35 -10.22 1.13
C ILE A 11 5.78 -9.64 1.06
N GLU A 12 6.61 -9.88 2.09
CA GLU A 12 7.94 -9.27 2.22
C GLU A 12 9.09 -10.17 1.74
N VAL A 13 8.83 -11.44 1.44
CA VAL A 13 9.87 -12.39 0.99
C VAL A 13 10.02 -12.28 -0.52
N GLU A 14 11.16 -11.76 -0.96
CA GLU A 14 11.49 -11.66 -2.39
C GLU A 14 11.67 -13.05 -3.03
N ASP A 15 11.16 -13.22 -4.24
CA ASP A 15 11.28 -14.46 -5.00
C ASP A 15 12.75 -14.84 -5.23
N LYS A 16 13.05 -16.12 -4.97
CA LYS A 16 14.36 -16.70 -5.15
C LYS A 16 14.39 -17.48 -6.46
N ILE A 17 15.35 -17.16 -7.35
CA ILE A 17 15.52 -17.84 -8.64
C ILE A 17 16.18 -19.19 -8.44
N PHE A 18 17.34 -19.17 -7.78
CA PHE A 18 18.00 -20.36 -7.25
C PHE A 18 17.70 -20.38 -5.77
N ALA A 19 17.47 -21.54 -5.15
CA ALA A 19 16.99 -21.69 -3.77
C ALA A 19 17.56 -20.72 -2.71
N PHE A 20 18.77 -20.18 -2.93
CA PHE A 20 19.45 -19.22 -2.06
C PHE A 20 19.65 -17.81 -2.64
N ILE A 21 19.44 -17.58 -3.94
CA ILE A 21 19.73 -16.32 -4.65
C ILE A 21 18.44 -15.65 -5.14
N THR A 22 18.22 -14.40 -4.73
CA THR A 22 17.09 -13.58 -5.22
C THR A 22 17.36 -13.03 -6.63
N VAL A 23 16.30 -12.66 -7.35
CA VAL A 23 16.42 -12.01 -8.68
C VAL A 23 17.38 -10.82 -8.63
N ARG A 24 17.29 -10.02 -7.57
CA ARG A 24 18.15 -8.86 -7.39
C ARG A 24 19.62 -9.23 -7.23
N GLN A 25 19.91 -10.22 -6.39
CA GLN A 25 21.28 -10.68 -6.15
C GLN A 25 21.92 -11.17 -7.45
N PHE A 26 21.15 -11.91 -8.25
CA PHE A 26 21.58 -12.37 -9.55
C PHE A 26 21.93 -11.21 -10.51
N VAL A 27 21.08 -10.18 -10.61
CA VAL A 27 21.37 -9.00 -11.44
C VAL A 27 22.63 -8.26 -10.97
N ILE A 28 22.82 -8.10 -9.66
CA ILE A 28 24.02 -7.45 -9.09
C ILE A 28 25.29 -8.26 -9.38
N MET A 29 25.21 -9.59 -9.33
CA MET A 29 26.36 -10.45 -9.67
C MET A 29 26.72 -10.36 -11.15
N ILE A 30 25.74 -10.34 -12.04
CA ILE A 30 25.98 -10.14 -13.48
C ILE A 30 26.59 -8.77 -13.74
N SER A 31 26.08 -7.70 -13.11
CA SER A 31 26.64 -6.37 -13.31
C SER A 31 28.09 -6.28 -12.81
N ALA A 32 28.40 -6.90 -11.68
CA ALA A 32 29.77 -6.98 -11.17
C ALA A 32 30.70 -7.77 -12.10
N LEU A 33 30.21 -8.86 -12.70
CA LEU A 33 30.97 -9.62 -13.71
C LEU A 33 31.25 -8.78 -14.97
N LEU A 34 30.26 -8.04 -15.46
CA LEU A 34 30.44 -7.16 -16.63
C LEU A 34 31.43 -6.03 -16.34
N ILE A 35 31.34 -5.41 -15.17
CA ILE A 35 32.28 -4.38 -14.73
C ILE A 35 33.68 -4.97 -14.56
N GLY A 36 33.81 -6.14 -13.93
CA GLY A 36 35.09 -6.84 -13.78
C GLY A 36 35.72 -7.22 -15.13
N ALA A 37 34.92 -7.60 -16.13
CA ALA A 37 35.40 -7.86 -17.48
C ALA A 37 35.90 -6.57 -18.18
N LEU A 38 35.22 -5.44 -17.95
CA LEU A 38 35.69 -4.13 -18.40
C LEU A 38 37.01 -3.76 -17.71
N GLU A 39 37.09 -3.90 -16.39
CA GLU A 39 38.32 -3.65 -15.62
C GLU A 39 39.49 -4.49 -16.13
N TYR A 40 39.27 -5.77 -16.40
CA TYR A 40 40.30 -6.66 -16.96
C TYR A 40 40.80 -6.18 -18.32
N LYS A 41 39.93 -5.61 -19.16
CA LYS A 41 40.30 -5.11 -20.50
C LYS A 41 40.99 -3.75 -20.45
N LEU A 42 40.63 -2.90 -19.48
CA LEU A 42 41.09 -1.51 -19.38
C LEU A 42 42.36 -1.35 -18.54
N LEU A 43 42.57 -2.20 -17.52
CA LEU A 43 43.65 -2.04 -16.55
C LEU A 43 44.78 -3.06 -16.74
N SER A 44 45.99 -2.65 -16.37
CA SER A 44 47.13 -3.57 -16.23
C SER A 44 46.94 -4.49 -15.03
N PHE A 45 47.47 -5.72 -15.09
CA PHE A 45 47.26 -6.77 -14.08
C PHE A 45 47.52 -6.30 -12.62
N VAL A 46 48.53 -5.46 -12.41
CA VAL A 46 48.88 -4.90 -11.10
C VAL A 46 47.77 -4.05 -10.50
N PHE A 47 47.06 -3.26 -11.33
CA PHE A 47 45.96 -2.42 -10.89
C PHE A 47 44.62 -3.16 -10.93
N PHE A 48 44.48 -4.14 -11.82
CA PHE A 48 43.28 -4.95 -11.93
C PHE A 48 42.95 -5.68 -10.62
N VAL A 49 43.91 -6.37 -10.00
CA VAL A 49 43.66 -7.19 -8.81
C VAL A 49 43.05 -6.40 -7.64
N PRO A 50 43.65 -5.29 -7.16
CA PRO A 50 43.08 -4.55 -6.04
C PRO A 50 41.74 -3.89 -6.39
N ILE A 51 41.58 -3.41 -7.63
CA ILE A 51 40.33 -2.75 -8.05
C ILE A 51 39.20 -3.78 -8.17
N ALA A 52 39.45 -4.92 -8.80
CA ALA A 52 38.50 -6.01 -8.89
C ALA A 52 38.08 -6.49 -7.50
N LEU A 53 39.01 -6.61 -6.55
CA LEU A 53 38.69 -6.97 -5.16
C LEU A 53 37.70 -5.99 -4.53
N VAL A 54 37.91 -4.69 -4.72
CA VAL A 54 36.99 -3.65 -4.23
C VAL A 54 35.64 -3.73 -4.95
N THR A 55 35.63 -3.89 -6.27
CA THR A 55 34.41 -3.96 -7.09
C THR A 55 33.56 -5.17 -6.71
N PHE A 56 34.15 -6.37 -6.62
CA PHE A 56 33.44 -7.58 -6.19
C PHE A 56 33.05 -7.53 -4.71
N GLY A 57 33.88 -6.95 -3.85
CA GLY A 57 33.56 -6.76 -2.43
C GLY A 57 32.35 -5.85 -2.23
N LEU A 58 32.28 -4.73 -2.97
CA LEU A 58 31.13 -3.84 -2.96
C LEU A 58 29.89 -4.52 -3.52
N ALA A 59 30.00 -5.22 -4.65
CA ALA A 59 28.87 -5.94 -5.24
C ALA A 59 28.32 -7.02 -4.31
N ALA A 60 29.19 -7.80 -3.66
CA ALA A 60 28.78 -8.82 -2.69
C ALA A 60 28.10 -8.19 -1.48
N SER A 61 28.62 -7.08 -0.97
CA SER A 61 27.99 -6.34 0.12
C SER A 61 26.58 -5.87 -0.27
N LEU A 62 26.41 -5.30 -1.46
CA LEU A 62 25.11 -4.86 -1.99
C LEU A 62 24.10 -6.01 -2.18
N ALA A 63 24.59 -7.19 -2.59
CA ALA A 63 23.75 -8.34 -2.87
C ALA A 63 23.30 -9.05 -1.59
N PHE A 64 24.21 -9.31 -0.65
CA PHE A 64 23.95 -10.21 0.48
C PHE A 64 23.69 -9.50 1.81
N VAL A 65 24.22 -8.30 2.01
CA VAL A 65 24.04 -7.60 3.28
C VAL A 65 22.61 -7.05 3.37
N ARG A 66 22.02 -7.20 4.55
CA ARG A 66 20.73 -6.63 4.92
C ARG A 66 20.91 -5.80 6.18
N ILE A 67 20.43 -4.55 6.15
CA ILE A 67 20.49 -3.64 7.29
C ILE A 67 19.06 -3.51 7.82
N ASN A 68 18.84 -3.82 9.10
CA ASN A 68 17.53 -3.75 9.76
C ASN A 68 16.43 -4.50 9.00
N GLY A 69 16.74 -5.71 8.51
CA GLY A 69 15.81 -6.53 7.74
C GLY A 69 15.54 -6.05 6.30
N ARG A 70 16.08 -4.89 5.90
CA ARG A 70 15.91 -4.35 4.55
C ARG A 70 17.15 -4.56 3.68
N PRO A 71 16.97 -4.80 2.38
CA PRO A 71 18.07 -4.82 1.43
C PRO A 71 18.86 -3.51 1.42
N VAL A 72 20.20 -3.59 1.36
CA VAL A 72 21.11 -2.44 1.45
C VAL A 72 20.92 -1.41 0.33
N HIS A 73 20.42 -1.81 -0.83
CA HIS A 73 20.14 -0.87 -1.93
C HIS A 73 19.14 0.23 -1.50
N PHE A 74 18.12 -0.11 -0.70
CA PHE A 74 17.16 0.87 -0.20
C PHE A 74 17.82 1.84 0.77
N PHE A 75 18.74 1.33 1.59
CA PHE A 75 19.53 2.18 2.49
C PHE A 75 20.39 3.17 1.69
N LEU A 76 21.08 2.72 0.63
CA LEU A 76 21.85 3.59 -0.25
C LEU A 76 21.00 4.61 -0.97
N LEU A 77 19.87 4.21 -1.55
CA LEU A 77 18.93 5.13 -2.18
C LEU A 77 18.49 6.23 -1.22
N ASN A 78 18.15 5.87 0.02
CA ASN A 78 17.78 6.83 1.05
C ASN A 78 18.95 7.69 1.51
N PHE A 79 20.16 7.14 1.57
CA PHE A 79 21.37 7.88 1.90
C PHE A 79 21.66 8.96 0.86
N PHE A 80 21.66 8.60 -0.42
CA PHE A 80 21.85 9.56 -1.52
C PHE A 80 20.71 10.59 -1.60
N GLN A 81 19.47 10.17 -1.39
CA GLN A 81 18.34 11.10 -1.33
C GLN A 81 18.48 12.09 -0.18
N THR A 82 18.88 11.62 1.00
CA THR A 82 19.08 12.47 2.18
C THR A 82 20.22 13.45 1.97
N PHE A 83 21.32 13.00 1.35
CA PHE A 83 22.46 13.86 1.03
C PHE A 83 22.09 15.00 0.07
N LYS A 84 21.23 14.72 -0.91
CA LYS A 84 20.73 15.74 -1.85
C LYS A 84 19.65 16.66 -1.25
N ARG A 85 19.03 16.31 -0.13
CA ARG A 85 17.95 17.11 0.46
C ARG A 85 18.51 18.33 1.19
N PRO A 86 17.91 19.52 1.00
CA PRO A 86 18.30 20.71 1.75
C PRO A 86 18.05 20.52 3.24
N LYS A 87 19.04 20.86 4.08
CA LYS A 87 18.95 20.74 5.55
C LYS A 87 17.93 21.68 6.18
N ILE A 88 17.62 22.79 5.51
CA ILE A 88 16.70 23.81 5.99
C ILE A 88 15.31 23.51 5.43
N ARG A 89 14.38 23.17 6.33
CA ARG A 89 12.97 23.03 5.99
C ARG A 89 12.28 24.38 6.22
N ILE A 90 12.12 25.15 5.14
CA ILE A 90 11.37 26.41 5.19
C ILE A 90 9.90 26.07 4.95
N TRP A 91 9.03 26.39 5.90
CA TRP A 91 7.59 26.24 5.71
C TRP A 91 7.10 27.34 4.76
N ASN A 92 6.69 26.96 3.55
CA ASN A 92 6.08 27.85 2.58
C ASN A 92 4.74 27.27 2.12
N LYS A 93 3.65 27.91 2.53
CA LYS A 93 2.27 27.46 2.24
C LYS A 93 1.96 27.51 0.74
N GLU A 94 2.49 28.48 0.02
CA GLU A 94 2.18 28.69 -1.40
C GLU A 94 2.82 27.63 -2.30
N SER A 95 4.07 27.27 -2.03
CA SER A 95 4.76 26.21 -2.77
C SER A 95 4.26 24.81 -2.43
N TYR A 96 3.72 24.60 -1.23
CA TYR A 96 3.05 23.35 -0.86
C TYR A 96 1.75 23.14 -1.64
N VAL A 97 0.91 24.17 -1.77
CA VAL A 97 -0.37 24.08 -2.50
C VAL A 97 -0.16 23.79 -3.99
N LYS A 98 0.82 24.44 -4.64
CA LYS A 98 1.15 24.19 -6.05
C LYS A 98 1.64 22.76 -6.29
N LYS A 99 2.52 22.24 -5.44
CA LYS A 99 3.06 20.88 -5.57
C LYS A 99 1.99 19.80 -5.36
N VAL A 100 1.02 20.04 -4.47
CA VAL A 100 -0.10 19.12 -4.25
C VAL A 100 -1.07 19.12 -5.42
N GLN A 101 -1.23 20.25 -6.11
CA GLN A 101 -2.04 20.34 -7.33
C GLN A 101 -1.38 19.61 -8.51
N GLU A 102 -0.08 19.81 -8.74
CA GLU A 102 0.67 19.09 -9.80
C GLU A 102 0.63 17.56 -9.64
N ILE A 103 0.74 17.05 -8.40
CA ILE A 103 0.63 15.60 -8.13
C ILE A 103 -0.79 15.07 -8.38
N LYS A 104 -1.80 15.93 -8.26
CA LYS A 104 -3.20 15.58 -8.50
C LYS A 104 -3.51 15.54 -10.00
N ASP A 105 -2.85 16.39 -10.78
CA ASP A 105 -3.04 16.50 -12.23
C ASP A 105 -2.34 15.38 -13.00
N GLU A 106 -1.23 14.84 -12.50
CA GLU A 106 -0.56 13.66 -13.10
C GLU A 106 -1.30 12.33 -12.84
N LYS A 107 -2.16 12.28 -11.83
CA LYS A 107 -3.05 11.11 -11.57
C LYS A 107 -4.40 11.32 -12.25
N GLY A 108 -4.37 11.48 -13.57
CA GLY A 108 -5.56 11.48 -14.40
C GLY A 108 -6.35 10.18 -14.22
N GLY A 109 -7.60 10.30 -13.76
CA GLY A 109 -8.64 9.31 -14.01
C GLY A 109 -8.80 8.18 -13.00
N VAL A 110 -9.00 8.50 -11.72
CA VAL A 110 -9.87 7.65 -10.90
C VAL A 110 -11.02 8.53 -10.45
N VAL A 111 -12.22 8.21 -10.92
CA VAL A 111 -13.46 8.80 -10.42
C VAL A 111 -13.48 8.58 -8.91
N GLU A 112 -13.18 9.64 -8.16
CA GLU A 112 -13.33 9.69 -6.73
C GLU A 112 -14.84 9.55 -6.48
N ILE A 113 -15.31 8.31 -6.29
CA ILE A 113 -16.55 8.08 -5.57
C ILE A 113 -16.25 8.59 -4.18
N LYS A 114 -16.44 9.89 -3.95
CA LYS A 114 -16.44 10.45 -2.61
C LYS A 114 -17.50 9.63 -1.87
N PRO A 115 -17.15 8.81 -0.87
CA PRO A 115 -18.19 8.35 0.03
C PRO A 115 -18.84 9.63 0.54
N LEU A 116 -20.14 9.79 0.29
CA LEU A 116 -20.95 10.81 0.92
C LEU A 116 -20.86 10.54 2.41
N LYS A 117 -19.80 11.02 3.05
CA LYS A 117 -19.68 11.01 4.49
C LYS A 117 -20.79 11.93 4.94
N LYS A 118 -21.91 11.34 5.38
CA LYS A 118 -23.00 12.07 6.04
C LYS A 118 -22.32 13.00 7.02
N SER A 119 -22.50 14.32 6.84
CA SER A 119 -22.01 15.28 7.82
C SER A 119 -22.57 14.84 9.16
N VAL A 120 -21.69 14.70 10.15
CA VAL A 120 -22.12 14.30 11.48
C VAL A 120 -23.00 15.44 11.98
N SER A 121 -24.32 15.23 11.94
CA SER A 121 -25.31 16.21 12.39
C SER A 121 -25.07 16.48 13.87
N GLY A 122 -25.22 17.74 14.31
CA GLY A 122 -25.03 18.12 15.71
C GLY A 122 -25.85 17.26 16.68
N SER A 123 -27.02 16.80 16.25
CA SER A 123 -27.87 15.85 17.00
C SER A 123 -27.14 14.54 17.30
N ARG A 124 -26.43 13.96 16.32
CA ARG A 124 -25.74 12.67 16.49
C ARG A 124 -24.60 12.75 17.52
N LEU A 125 -23.91 13.90 17.58
CA LEU A 125 -22.89 14.12 18.62
C LEU A 125 -23.51 14.26 20.01
N GLN A 126 -24.71 14.84 20.09
CA GLN A 126 -25.44 14.99 21.34
C GLN A 126 -25.98 13.66 21.85
N ASP A 127 -26.50 12.81 20.96
CA ASP A 127 -26.96 11.47 21.30
C ASP A 127 -25.80 10.60 21.78
N MET A 128 -24.65 10.65 21.11
CA MET A 128 -23.44 9.95 21.56
C MET A 128 -22.95 10.46 22.93
N ALA A 129 -23.00 11.78 23.17
CA ALA A 129 -22.63 12.34 24.47
C ALA A 129 -23.59 11.86 25.58
N LEU A 130 -24.88 11.75 25.30
CA LEU A 130 -25.88 11.24 26.24
C LEU A 130 -25.69 9.75 26.53
N ILE A 131 -25.41 8.92 25.52
CA ILE A 131 -25.13 7.49 25.69
C ILE A 131 -23.90 7.29 26.58
N ILE A 132 -22.82 8.05 26.33
CA ILE A 132 -21.57 7.97 27.11
C ILE A 132 -21.80 8.42 28.55
N ASN A 133 -22.47 9.55 28.76
CA ASN A 133 -22.71 10.10 30.10
C ASN A 133 -23.69 9.26 30.93
N THR A 134 -24.60 8.53 30.28
CA THR A 134 -25.60 7.69 30.95
C THR A 134 -25.18 6.23 31.06
N GLY A 135 -23.94 5.88 30.67
CA GLY A 135 -23.45 4.51 30.76
C GLY A 135 -24.26 3.50 29.94
N GLY A 136 -24.90 3.95 28.85
CA GLY A 136 -25.74 3.11 28.00
C GLY A 136 -27.20 2.96 28.44
N VAL A 137 -27.67 3.77 29.40
CA VAL A 137 -29.09 3.81 29.79
C VAL A 137 -29.94 4.56 28.76
N TYR A 138 -29.38 5.59 28.11
CA TYR A 138 -30.03 6.31 27.01
C TYR A 138 -29.96 5.50 25.71
N LYS A 139 -31.09 5.33 25.03
CA LYS A 139 -31.21 4.72 23.70
C LYS A 139 -31.65 5.81 22.73
N GLY A 140 -30.87 6.06 21.68
CA GLY A 140 -31.14 7.14 20.74
C GLY A 140 -32.34 6.83 19.84
N GLU A 141 -32.89 7.86 19.20
CA GLU A 141 -33.99 7.70 18.23
C GLU A 141 -33.53 6.95 16.96
N ASP A 142 -32.23 7.02 16.62
CA ASP A 142 -31.63 6.33 15.47
C ASP A 142 -31.66 4.80 15.60
N ASP A 143 -31.61 4.26 16.83
CA ASP A 143 -31.64 2.80 17.07
C ASP A 143 -33.01 2.19 16.72
N TYR A 144 -34.08 2.99 16.71
CA TYR A 144 -35.43 2.54 16.34
C TYR A 144 -35.62 2.42 14.82
N TYR A 145 -34.89 3.21 14.03
CA TYR A 145 -35.03 3.22 12.57
C TYR A 145 -34.14 2.19 11.87
N GLU A 146 -32.91 1.95 12.35
CA GLU A 146 -32.00 0.94 11.75
C GLU A 146 -32.59 -0.48 11.77
N ASP A 147 -33.27 -0.87 12.85
CA ASP A 147 -33.97 -2.16 12.91
C ASP A 147 -35.11 -2.21 11.87
N SER A 148 -35.89 -1.12 11.73
CA SER A 148 -37.00 -1.07 10.77
C SER A 148 -36.55 -1.11 9.31
N ASP A 149 -35.44 -0.45 8.97
CA ASP A 149 -34.88 -0.45 7.61
C ASP A 149 -34.34 -1.83 7.22
N LEU A 150 -33.76 -2.57 8.16
CA LEU A 150 -33.38 -3.98 7.99
C LEU A 150 -34.59 -4.88 7.67
N PHE A 151 -35.74 -4.63 8.31
CA PHE A 151 -36.98 -5.36 8.01
C PHE A 151 -37.59 -4.96 6.65
N LEU A 152 -37.44 -3.70 6.22
CA LEU A 152 -37.95 -3.23 4.93
C LEU A 152 -37.10 -3.73 3.75
N GLU A 153 -35.78 -3.80 3.91
CA GLU A 153 -34.87 -4.31 2.88
C GLU A 153 -35.04 -5.83 2.68
N ASP A 154 -35.30 -6.59 3.74
CA ASP A 154 -35.61 -8.03 3.64
C ASP A 154 -36.97 -8.27 2.97
N LYS A 155 -38.01 -7.47 3.30
CA LYS A 155 -39.31 -7.56 2.62
C LYS A 155 -39.24 -7.23 1.13
N GLY A 156 -38.53 -6.17 0.74
CA GLY A 156 -38.34 -5.82 -0.67
C GLY A 156 -37.70 -6.96 -1.46
N LYS A 157 -36.73 -7.65 -0.86
CA LYS A 157 -36.04 -8.79 -1.46
C LYS A 157 -36.91 -10.05 -1.58
N ILE A 158 -37.85 -10.25 -0.65
CA ILE A 158 -38.83 -11.34 -0.70
C ILE A 158 -39.87 -11.09 -1.79
N ASP A 159 -40.35 -9.85 -1.92
CA ASP A 159 -41.35 -9.45 -2.92
C ASP A 159 -40.78 -9.56 -4.35
N ASP A 160 -39.51 -9.14 -4.55
CA ASP A 160 -38.82 -9.28 -5.83
C ASP A 160 -38.62 -10.76 -6.22
N LYS A 161 -38.30 -11.63 -5.26
CA LYS A 161 -38.17 -13.08 -5.48
C LYS A 161 -39.51 -13.72 -5.86
N ALA A 162 -40.61 -13.28 -5.26
CA ALA A 162 -41.95 -13.77 -5.58
C ALA A 162 -42.35 -13.42 -7.03
N ARG A 163 -42.06 -12.18 -7.48
CA ARG A 163 -42.29 -11.75 -8.87
C ARG A 163 -41.48 -12.55 -9.89
N ILE A 164 -40.19 -12.79 -9.60
CA ILE A 164 -39.32 -13.57 -10.49
C ILE A 164 -39.81 -15.03 -10.63
N MET A 165 -40.33 -15.61 -9.55
CA MET A 165 -40.88 -16.97 -9.57
C MET A 165 -42.19 -17.06 -10.37
N ASP A 166 -43.02 -16.03 -10.33
CA ASP A 166 -44.28 -15.98 -11.08
C ASP A 166 -44.01 -15.82 -12.60
N ASP A 167 -43.06 -14.96 -12.98
CA ASP A 167 -42.60 -14.80 -14.37
C ASP A 167 -42.01 -16.09 -14.95
N LEU A 168 -41.27 -16.86 -14.14
CA LEU A 168 -40.71 -18.16 -14.55
C LEU A 168 -41.79 -19.22 -14.77
N ASN A 169 -42.92 -19.12 -14.06
CA ASN A 169 -44.02 -20.07 -14.18
C ASN A 169 -44.91 -19.75 -15.40
N GLN A 170 -45.13 -18.47 -15.70
CA GLN A 170 -45.84 -18.05 -16.92
C GLN A 170 -45.09 -18.39 -18.21
N LYS A 171 -43.76 -18.43 -18.18
CA LYS A 171 -42.93 -18.77 -19.36
C LYS A 171 -42.85 -20.27 -19.66
N LYS A 172 -43.50 -21.12 -18.85
CA LYS A 172 -43.44 -22.59 -18.96
C LYS A 172 -44.73 -23.22 -19.53
N VAL A 173 -45.65 -22.41 -20.05
CA VAL A 173 -46.87 -22.83 -20.77
C VAL A 173 -46.73 -22.51 -22.26
#